data_AF-A0A1Q8I247-F1
#
_entry.id   AF-A0A1Q8I247-F1
#
_cell.length_a   1.000
_cell.length_b   1.000
_cell.length_c   1.000
_cell.angle_alpha   90.00
_cell.angle_beta   90.00
_cell.angle_gamma   90.00
#
_symmetry.space_group_name_H-M   'P 1'
#
loop_
_entity.id
_entity.type
_entity.pdbx_description
1 polymer ?
#
loop_
_entity_poly.entity_id
_entity_poly.type
_entity_poly.pdbx_seq_one_letter_code
_entity_poly.pdbx_strand_id
1 'polypeptide(L)'
;MRWDLSFKRRALGDPVSEGRRVWEWIQRIRPLHPSLDLWRPTADSREEAEQSPPITQDYLLHLIHGVQAISDDPDFGLTPAFSGQIGQGNKLMLSFNMPSPGDASVDLMVGEALGAALDSSEDLADALMHTTASTFTPNTIGALTREDIPVTPTPPPYRYLPGWKMFFASDSPHYQRATQLATRTIPVANGAIFTFGTPDTYPTILNQW
;
A
#
# COMPACT_ATOMS: atom_id res chain seq x y z
N MET A 1 11.70 -10.38 -7.85
CA MET A 1 10.22 -10.40 -7.78
C MET A 1 9.72 -9.02 -7.40
N ARG A 2 8.50 -8.66 -7.80
CA ARG A 2 7.89 -7.38 -7.45
C ARG A 2 6.68 -7.60 -6.56
N TRP A 3 6.65 -6.89 -5.44
CA TRP A 3 5.52 -6.86 -4.52
C TRP A 3 4.82 -5.51 -4.64
N ASP A 4 3.53 -5.48 -4.32
CA ASP A 4 2.75 -4.26 -4.24
C ASP A 4 1.90 -4.32 -2.98
N LEU A 5 2.00 -3.25 -2.18
CA LEU A 5 1.11 -3.00 -1.05
C LEU A 5 0.05 -2.01 -1.51
N SER A 6 -1.22 -2.37 -1.39
CA SER A 6 -2.33 -1.50 -1.81
C SER A 6 -3.42 -1.49 -0.75
N PHE A 7 -3.87 -0.30 -0.36
CA PHE A 7 -4.94 -0.13 0.62
C PHE A 7 -5.94 0.93 0.16
N LYS A 8 -7.22 0.55 0.14
CA LYS A 8 -8.32 1.52 0.03
C LYS A 8 -8.61 2.11 1.41
N ARG A 9 -8.32 3.39 1.58
CA ARG A 9 -8.39 4.09 2.87
C ARG A 9 -9.67 4.91 3.01
N ARG A 10 -10.12 5.08 4.25
CA ARG A 10 -11.16 6.06 4.56
C ARG A 10 -10.62 7.46 4.35
N ALA A 11 -11.16 8.17 3.37
CA ALA A 11 -10.85 9.57 3.15
C ALA A 11 -11.29 10.42 4.36
N LEU A 12 -10.40 11.30 4.83
CA LEU A 12 -10.64 12.29 5.88
C LEU A 12 -11.40 13.51 5.35
N GLY A 13 -11.51 13.65 4.03
CA GLY A 13 -12.29 14.71 3.37
C GLY A 13 -11.49 15.96 3.02
N ASP A 14 -10.24 16.08 3.49
CA ASP A 14 -9.33 17.17 3.11
C ASP A 14 -7.90 16.66 2.81
N PRO A 15 -7.24 17.15 1.74
CA PRO A 15 -5.91 16.67 1.34
C PRO A 15 -4.79 16.98 2.34
N VAL A 16 -4.93 18.00 3.19
CA VAL A 16 -3.91 18.31 4.22
C VAL A 16 -3.86 17.19 5.24
N SER A 17 -5.01 16.83 5.81
CA SER A 17 -5.12 15.74 6.78
C SER A 17 -4.68 14.41 6.18
N GLU A 18 -5.07 14.13 4.93
CA GLU A 18 -4.60 12.95 4.21
C GLU A 18 -3.08 12.96 4.02
N GLY A 19 -2.48 14.08 3.60
CA GLY A 19 -1.02 14.20 3.45
C GLY A 19 -0.27 14.06 4.77
N ARG A 20 -0.81 14.60 5.87
CA ARG A 20 -0.25 14.41 7.22
C ARG A 20 -0.31 12.95 7.67
N ARG A 21 -1.40 12.25 7.35
CA ARG A 21 -1.57 10.83 7.63
C ARG A 21 -0.60 9.96 6.81
N VAL A 22 -0.39 10.30 5.54
CA VAL A 22 0.64 9.66 4.71
C VAL A 22 2.03 9.90 5.30
N TRP A 23 2.32 11.12 5.73
CA TRP A 23 3.60 11.42 6.37
C TRP A 23 3.82 10.60 7.64
N GLU A 24 2.82 10.48 8.51
CA GLU A 24 2.86 9.62 9.69
C GLU A 24 3.16 8.17 9.29
N TRP A 25 2.45 7.64 8.29
CA TRP A 25 2.69 6.29 7.79
C TRP A 25 4.13 6.11 7.30
N ILE A 26 4.66 7.05 6.51
CA ILE A 26 6.07 7.04 6.08
C ILE A 26 6.98 6.94 7.30
N GLN A 27 6.82 7.81 8.30
CA GLN A 27 7.68 7.79 9.49
C GLN A 27 7.63 6.45 10.23
N ARG A 28 6.47 5.79 10.26
CA ARG A 28 6.30 4.51 10.95
C ARG A 28 6.87 3.32 10.17
N ILE A 29 6.93 3.37 8.84
CA ILE A 29 7.50 2.28 8.02
C ILE A 29 9.01 2.43 7.80
N ARG A 30 9.57 3.64 7.93
CA ARG A 30 11.02 3.91 7.83
C ARG A 30 11.90 2.94 8.64
N PRO A 31 11.62 2.67 9.94
CA PRO A 31 12.46 1.78 10.73
C PRO A 31 12.31 0.29 10.40
N LEU A 32 11.34 -0.09 9.55
CA LEU A 32 11.07 -1.51 9.27
C LEU A 32 12.16 -2.16 8.41
N HIS A 33 12.79 -1.39 7.51
CA HIS A 33 13.82 -1.92 6.62
C HIS A 33 14.72 -0.80 6.08
N PRO A 34 16.03 -1.02 5.85
CA PRO A 34 16.94 0.01 5.33
C PRO A 34 16.49 0.65 4.01
N SER A 35 15.83 -0.10 3.13
CA SER A 35 15.31 0.46 1.87
C SER A 35 14.10 1.38 2.05
N LEU A 36 13.50 1.42 3.25
CA LEU A 36 12.41 2.34 3.62
C LEU A 36 12.91 3.54 4.42
N ASP A 37 14.16 3.58 4.85
CA ASP A 37 14.65 4.62 5.75
C ASP A 37 14.69 6.00 5.09
N LEU A 38 15.08 6.07 3.83
CA LEU A 38 15.35 7.32 3.14
C LEU A 38 14.38 7.56 2.00
N TRP A 39 13.58 8.61 2.11
CA TRP A 39 12.59 9.00 1.11
C TRP A 39 13.01 10.27 0.38
N ARG A 40 12.83 10.30 -0.94
CA ARG A 40 13.07 11.47 -1.80
C ARG A 40 11.87 11.72 -2.69
N PRO A 41 11.68 12.96 -3.14
CA PRO A 41 10.68 13.24 -4.15
C PRO A 41 11.03 12.57 -5.48
N THR A 42 10.02 12.18 -6.24
CA THR A 42 10.23 11.80 -7.64
C THR A 42 10.55 13.03 -8.48
N ALA A 43 11.28 12.84 -9.56
CA ALA A 43 11.62 13.90 -10.51
C ALA A 43 11.60 13.38 -11.95
N ASP A 44 11.65 14.28 -12.91
CA ASP A 44 11.63 13.97 -14.35
C ASP A 44 12.96 13.37 -14.84
N SER A 45 14.04 13.54 -14.08
CA SER A 45 15.34 12.95 -14.36
C SER A 45 15.91 12.21 -13.15
N ARG A 46 16.80 11.25 -13.43
CA ARG A 46 17.52 10.51 -12.40
C ARG A 46 18.41 11.44 -11.58
N GLU A 47 19.11 12.35 -12.24
CA GLU A 47 20.05 13.28 -11.62
C GLU A 47 19.34 14.21 -10.64
N GLU A 48 18.16 14.73 -11.02
CA GLU A 48 17.34 15.56 -10.13
C GLU A 48 16.82 14.77 -8.93
N ALA A 49 16.36 13.53 -9.14
CA ALA A 49 15.92 12.65 -8.05
C ALA A 49 17.07 12.29 -7.09
N GLU A 50 18.30 12.12 -7.59
CA GLU A 50 19.50 11.84 -6.79
C GLU A 50 19.90 13.03 -5.91
N GLN A 51 19.87 14.23 -6.49
CA GLN A 51 20.28 15.47 -5.83
C GLN A 51 19.22 16.04 -4.89
N SER A 52 17.96 15.63 -5.06
CA SER A 52 16.86 16.09 -4.23
C SER A 52 17.09 15.78 -2.75
N PRO A 53 16.86 16.75 -1.85
CA PRO A 53 16.94 16.49 -0.42
C PRO A 53 15.89 15.46 0.00
N PRO A 54 16.07 14.80 1.17
CA PRO A 54 15.04 13.95 1.73
C PRO A 54 13.70 14.69 1.83
N ILE A 55 12.62 14.03 1.42
CA ILE A 55 11.29 14.64 1.45
C ILE A 55 10.90 14.99 2.91
N THR A 56 10.28 16.15 3.09
CA THR A 56 9.72 16.60 4.37
C THR A 56 8.20 16.55 4.33
N GLN A 57 7.55 16.67 5.49
CA GLN A 57 6.09 16.78 5.55
C GLN A 57 5.59 17.98 4.73
N ASP A 58 6.21 19.15 4.88
CA ASP A 58 5.81 20.36 4.18
C ASP A 58 5.96 20.22 2.66
N TYR A 59 7.03 19.56 2.20
CA TYR A 59 7.21 19.31 0.77
C TYR A 59 6.20 18.31 0.22
N LEU A 60 5.89 17.24 0.97
CA LEU A 60 4.83 16.30 0.59
C LEU A 60 3.47 17.01 0.47
N LEU A 61 3.12 17.86 1.45
CA LEU A 61 1.88 18.64 1.43
C LEU A 61 1.86 19.63 0.26
N HIS A 62 2.99 20.27 -0.03
CA HIS A 62 3.12 21.16 -1.17
C HIS A 62 2.86 20.43 -2.50
N LEU A 63 3.42 19.23 -2.69
CA LEU A 63 3.18 18.40 -3.88
C LEU A 63 1.70 18.02 -4.02
N ILE A 64 1.07 17.57 -2.92
CA ILE A 64 -0.36 17.20 -2.91
C ILE A 64 -1.22 18.41 -3.31
N HIS A 65 -0.98 19.58 -2.72
CA HIS A 65 -1.71 20.80 -3.06
C HIS A 65 -1.47 21.27 -4.48
N GLY A 66 -0.23 21.18 -4.98
CA GLY A 66 0.10 21.56 -6.35
C GLY A 66 -0.70 20.74 -7.37
N VAL A 67 -0.74 19.42 -7.20
CA VAL A 67 -1.52 18.52 -8.07
C VAL A 67 -3.02 18.76 -7.92
N GLN A 68 -3.51 18.95 -6.70
CA GLN A 68 -4.92 19.24 -6.46
C GLN A 68 -5.36 20.53 -7.18
N ALA A 69 -4.55 21.59 -7.14
CA ALA A 69 -4.90 22.90 -7.68
C ALA A 69 -5.04 22.93 -9.22
N ILE A 70 -4.44 21.96 -9.91
CA ILE A 70 -4.49 21.83 -11.38
C ILE A 70 -5.40 20.69 -11.86
N SER A 71 -6.01 19.94 -10.94
CA SER A 71 -6.95 18.87 -11.28
C SER A 71 -8.33 19.47 -11.55
N ASP A 72 -8.88 19.16 -12.72
CA ASP A 72 -10.26 19.55 -13.07
C ASP A 72 -11.31 18.61 -12.45
N ASP A 73 -10.87 17.45 -11.96
CA ASP A 73 -11.71 16.41 -11.38
C ASP A 73 -11.65 16.40 -9.85
N PRO A 74 -12.74 15.97 -9.17
CA PRO A 74 -12.73 15.76 -7.72
C PRO A 74 -11.76 14.65 -7.31
N ASP A 75 -11.44 13.72 -8.21
CA ASP A 75 -10.40 12.72 -8.05
C ASP A 75 -9.06 13.18 -8.61
N PHE A 76 -7.98 12.83 -7.93
CA PHE A 76 -6.63 13.08 -8.41
C PHE A 76 -5.65 12.11 -7.76
N GLY A 77 -4.51 11.90 -8.41
CA GLY A 77 -3.45 11.06 -7.90
C GLY A 77 -2.08 11.66 -8.16
N LEU A 78 -1.10 11.24 -7.37
CA LEU A 78 0.29 11.61 -7.56
C LEU A 78 1.22 10.51 -7.06
N THR A 79 2.44 10.53 -7.57
CA THR A 79 3.53 9.65 -7.13
C THR A 79 4.57 10.51 -6.46
N PRO A 80 4.40 10.91 -5.19
CA PRO A 80 5.14 12.06 -4.65
C PRO A 80 6.58 11.72 -4.27
N ALA A 81 6.87 10.44 -3.99
CA ALA A 81 8.14 10.04 -3.41
C ALA A 81 8.51 8.59 -3.71
N PHE A 82 9.79 8.29 -3.56
CA PHE A 82 10.34 6.95 -3.58
C PHE A 82 11.31 6.75 -2.39
N SER A 83 11.60 5.50 -2.05
CA SER A 83 12.61 5.13 -1.05
C SER A 83 13.56 4.05 -1.56
N GLY A 84 14.79 4.01 -1.03
CA GLY A 84 15.82 3.10 -1.49
C GLY A 84 16.59 3.62 -2.71
N GLN A 85 17.27 2.71 -3.43
CA GLN A 85 18.15 3.08 -4.55
C GLN A 85 17.34 3.43 -5.80
N ILE A 86 17.78 4.44 -6.56
CA ILE A 86 17.08 4.82 -7.79
C ILE A 86 17.15 3.70 -8.83
N GLY A 87 16.01 3.43 -9.45
CA GLY A 87 15.81 2.32 -10.39
C GLY A 87 15.50 0.97 -9.74
N GLN A 88 15.68 0.84 -8.42
CA GLN A 88 15.43 -0.40 -7.65
C GLN A 88 14.61 -0.17 -6.37
N GLY A 89 14.22 1.07 -6.13
CA GLY A 89 13.58 1.54 -4.91
C GLY A 89 12.07 1.34 -4.90
N ASN A 90 11.48 1.57 -3.74
CA ASN A 90 10.04 1.53 -3.56
C ASN A 90 9.42 2.84 -4.02
N LYS A 91 8.24 2.80 -4.64
CA LYS A 91 7.56 4.00 -5.15
C LYS A 91 6.21 4.17 -4.47
N LEU A 92 5.99 5.34 -3.87
CA LEU A 92 4.71 5.69 -3.27
C LEU A 92 3.80 6.30 -4.31
N MET A 93 2.59 5.77 -4.41
CA MET A 93 1.50 6.32 -5.21
C MET A 93 0.32 6.59 -4.29
N LEU A 94 -0.33 7.73 -4.49
CA LEU A 94 -1.47 8.16 -3.71
C LEU A 94 -2.59 8.52 -4.67
N SER A 95 -3.80 8.07 -4.33
CA SER A 95 -5.03 8.49 -5.01
C SER A 95 -5.97 9.11 -3.99
N PHE A 96 -6.67 10.16 -4.40
CA PHE A 96 -7.62 10.93 -3.62
C PHE A 96 -8.96 10.94 -4.37
N ASN A 97 -10.07 10.76 -3.65
CA ASN A 97 -11.43 11.05 -4.10
C ASN A 97 -11.90 10.45 -5.46
N MET A 98 -11.41 9.28 -5.88
CA MET A 98 -11.99 8.47 -6.97
C MET A 98 -13.54 8.35 -6.84
N PRO A 99 -14.33 8.16 -7.91
CA PRO A 99 -15.61 8.87 -8.14
C PRO A 99 -16.74 8.64 -7.12
N SER A 100 -16.59 7.72 -6.17
CA SER A 100 -17.44 7.57 -4.99
C SER A 100 -16.65 7.92 -3.72
N PRO A 101 -17.22 8.70 -2.77
CA PRO A 101 -16.59 8.95 -1.48
C PRO A 101 -16.10 7.63 -0.84
N GLY A 102 -14.79 7.45 -0.72
CA GLY A 102 -14.19 6.24 -0.13
C GLY A 102 -13.18 5.47 -0.98
N ASP A 103 -12.89 5.88 -2.22
CA ASP A 103 -11.90 5.20 -3.09
C ASP A 103 -10.49 5.85 -3.07
N ALA A 104 -10.15 6.60 -2.02
CA ALA A 104 -8.76 7.04 -1.82
C ALA A 104 -7.85 5.82 -1.58
N SER A 105 -6.64 5.85 -2.13
CA SER A 105 -5.67 4.76 -1.98
C SER A 105 -4.29 5.25 -1.55
N VAL A 106 -3.58 4.34 -0.91
CA VAL A 106 -2.13 4.40 -0.70
C VAL A 106 -1.55 3.11 -1.25
N ASP A 107 -0.60 3.28 -2.17
CA ASP A 107 0.03 2.18 -2.88
C ASP A 107 1.55 2.31 -2.76
N LEU A 108 2.22 1.20 -2.45
CA LEU A 108 3.68 1.10 -2.42
C LEU A 108 4.10 0.00 -3.38
N MET A 109 4.61 0.43 -4.54
CA MET A 109 5.34 -0.46 -5.43
C MET A 109 6.66 -0.81 -4.76
N VAL A 110 6.91 -2.10 -4.53
CA VAL A 110 8.05 -2.58 -3.77
C VAL A 110 9.23 -2.85 -4.69
N GLY A 111 10.36 -2.24 -4.34
CA GLY A 111 11.63 -2.43 -5.02
C GLY A 111 12.32 -3.74 -4.65
N GLU A 112 13.36 -4.11 -5.39
CA GLU A 112 14.02 -5.42 -5.30
C GLU A 112 14.48 -5.76 -3.87
N ALA A 113 15.16 -4.84 -3.20
CA ALA A 113 15.71 -5.06 -1.87
C ALA A 113 14.62 -5.29 -0.81
N LEU A 114 13.52 -4.53 -0.85
CA LEU A 114 12.41 -4.75 0.07
C LEU A 114 11.63 -6.02 -0.30
N GLY A 115 11.48 -6.31 -1.59
CA GLY A 115 10.81 -7.51 -2.07
C GLY A 115 11.51 -8.79 -1.59
N ALA A 116 12.83 -8.86 -1.70
CA ALA A 116 13.61 -9.97 -1.18
C ALA A 116 13.51 -10.10 0.36
N ALA A 117 13.42 -8.99 1.07
CA ALA A 117 13.19 -9.00 2.51
C ALA A 117 11.78 -9.51 2.86
N LEU A 118 10.75 -9.17 2.07
CA LEU A 118 9.39 -9.69 2.25
C LEU A 118 9.29 -11.19 1.94
N ASP A 119 9.99 -11.66 0.90
CA ASP A 119 10.06 -13.09 0.56
C ASP A 119 10.66 -13.92 1.70
N SER A 120 11.57 -13.33 2.49
CA SER A 120 12.32 -14.01 3.55
C SER A 120 11.81 -13.75 4.97
N SER A 121 10.91 -12.77 5.17
CA SER A 121 10.48 -12.35 6.51
C SER A 121 8.98 -12.08 6.57
N GLU A 122 8.25 -13.03 7.15
CA GLU A 122 6.85 -12.85 7.48
C GLU A 122 6.62 -11.76 8.52
N ASP A 123 7.54 -11.60 9.48
CA ASP A 123 7.47 -10.55 10.50
C ASP A 123 7.55 -9.15 9.89
N LEU A 124 8.37 -8.96 8.84
CA LEU A 124 8.44 -7.70 8.10
C LEU A 124 7.12 -7.42 7.37
N ALA A 125 6.58 -8.45 6.69
CA ALA A 125 5.31 -8.35 6.00
C ALA A 125 4.14 -8.06 6.97
N ASP A 126 4.14 -8.65 8.16
CA ASP A 126 3.20 -8.36 9.24
C ASP A 126 3.31 -6.91 9.72
N ALA A 127 4.54 -6.47 10.03
CA ALA A 127 4.78 -5.12 10.52
C ALA A 127 4.34 -4.07 9.50
N LEU A 128 4.61 -4.30 8.22
CA LEU A 128 4.19 -3.42 7.13
C LEU A 128 2.65 -3.39 6.99
N MET A 129 2.00 -4.55 6.94
CA MET A 129 0.53 -4.66 6.85
C MET A 129 -0.16 -4.03 8.07
N HIS A 130 0.29 -4.36 9.27
CA HIS A 130 -0.28 -3.85 10.52
C HIS A 130 -0.08 -2.33 10.65
N THR A 131 1.10 -1.81 10.33
CA THR A 131 1.36 -0.36 10.34
C THR A 131 0.46 0.37 9.35
N THR A 132 0.29 -0.19 8.15
CA THR A 132 -0.55 0.40 7.10
C THR A 132 -2.04 0.38 7.49
N ALA A 133 -2.55 -0.77 7.93
CA ALA A 133 -3.94 -0.91 8.37
C ALA A 133 -4.25 -0.03 9.60
N SER A 134 -3.37 0.01 10.59
CA SER A 134 -3.58 0.84 11.79
C SER A 134 -3.52 2.33 11.50
N THR A 135 -2.68 2.76 10.54
CA THR A 135 -2.60 4.18 10.16
C THR A 135 -3.79 4.59 9.31
N PHE A 136 -4.19 3.78 8.33
CA PHE A 136 -5.19 4.16 7.32
C PHE A 136 -6.62 3.71 7.58
N THR A 137 -6.87 2.87 8.58
CA THR A 137 -8.22 2.38 8.98
C THR A 137 -9.07 2.07 7.74
N PRO A 138 -8.64 1.08 6.94
CA PRO A 138 -9.11 0.90 5.57
C PRO A 138 -10.59 0.52 5.58
N ASN A 139 -11.37 1.07 4.65
CA ASN A 139 -12.82 0.85 4.64
C ASN A 139 -13.22 -0.51 4.08
N THR A 140 -12.46 -1.04 3.13
CA THR A 140 -12.90 -2.17 2.30
C THR A 140 -11.88 -3.30 2.32
N ILE A 141 -10.70 -3.03 1.76
CA ILE A 141 -9.69 -4.06 1.53
C ILE A 141 -8.31 -3.43 1.50
N GLY A 142 -7.32 -4.21 1.93
CA GLY A 142 -5.91 -3.95 1.64
C GLY A 142 -5.19 -5.26 1.37
N ALA A 143 -4.12 -5.22 0.58
CA ALA A 143 -3.39 -6.42 0.20
C ALA A 143 -1.90 -6.14 0.07
N LEU A 144 -1.10 -7.14 0.42
CA LEU A 144 0.29 -7.28 0.01
C LEU A 144 0.35 -8.40 -1.03
N THR A 145 0.58 -8.03 -2.28
CA THR A 145 0.45 -8.90 -3.46
C THR A 145 1.78 -9.02 -4.17
N ARG A 146 2.07 -10.21 -4.70
CA ARG A 146 3.22 -10.48 -5.56
C ARG A 146 2.78 -10.39 -7.03
N GLU A 147 3.46 -9.58 -7.84
CA GLU A 147 3.07 -9.31 -9.24
C GLU A 147 3.34 -10.47 -10.21
N ASP A 148 4.18 -11.45 -9.84
CA ASP A 148 4.52 -12.59 -10.69
C ASP A 148 3.44 -13.70 -10.69
N ILE A 149 2.34 -13.48 -9.97
CA ILE A 149 1.24 -14.43 -9.93
C ILE A 149 0.35 -14.24 -11.16
N PRO A 150 0.12 -15.31 -11.94
CA PRO A 150 -0.78 -15.25 -13.07
C PRO A 150 -2.15 -14.73 -12.62
N VAL A 151 -2.67 -13.72 -13.32
CA VAL A 151 -4.07 -13.33 -13.19
C VAL A 151 -4.90 -14.59 -13.45
N THR A 152 -5.72 -14.98 -12.48
CA THR A 152 -6.57 -16.16 -12.62
C THR A 152 -7.43 -16.01 -13.89
N PRO A 153 -7.49 -17.01 -14.79
CA PRO A 153 -8.25 -16.90 -16.06
C PRO A 153 -9.72 -16.55 -15.84
N THR A 154 -10.25 -16.99 -14.70
CA THR A 154 -11.51 -16.52 -14.13
C THR A 154 -11.17 -15.51 -13.04
N PRO A 155 -11.40 -14.21 -13.24
CA PRO A 155 -11.30 -13.26 -12.15
C PRO A 155 -12.21 -13.72 -11.02
N PRO A 156 -11.81 -13.60 -9.74
CA PRO A 156 -12.76 -13.78 -8.64
C PRO A 156 -13.99 -12.90 -8.91
N PRO A 157 -15.19 -13.31 -8.47
CA PRO A 157 -16.46 -12.62 -8.77
C PRO A 157 -16.46 -11.12 -8.39
N TYR A 158 -15.47 -10.68 -7.62
CA TYR A 158 -15.20 -9.28 -7.28
C TYR A 158 -13.73 -8.93 -7.59
N ARG A 159 -13.48 -7.77 -8.23
CA ARG A 159 -12.15 -7.33 -8.69
C ARG A 159 -11.26 -6.82 -7.54
N TYR A 160 -10.59 -7.74 -6.84
CA TYR A 160 -9.41 -7.39 -6.03
C TYR A 160 -8.22 -8.26 -6.44
N LEU A 161 -7.01 -7.73 -6.24
CA LEU A 161 -5.78 -8.49 -6.46
C LEU A 161 -5.54 -9.43 -5.27
N PRO A 162 -5.41 -10.75 -5.47
CA PRO A 162 -5.16 -11.70 -4.40
C PRO A 162 -3.77 -11.45 -3.79
N GLY A 163 -3.72 -11.22 -2.48
CA GLY A 163 -2.47 -10.97 -1.74
C GLY A 163 -2.11 -12.10 -0.79
N TRP A 164 -0.81 -12.26 -0.52
CA TRP A 164 -0.33 -13.17 0.53
C TRP A 164 -0.92 -12.81 1.89
N LYS A 165 -0.98 -11.50 2.17
CA LYS A 165 -1.62 -10.91 3.33
C LYS A 165 -2.70 -9.95 2.87
N MET A 166 -3.88 -10.03 3.46
CA MET A 166 -4.99 -9.16 3.10
C MET A 166 -5.71 -8.64 4.34
N PHE A 167 -6.02 -7.35 4.36
CA PHE A 167 -6.95 -6.76 5.30
C PHE A 167 -8.37 -6.83 4.74
N PHE A 168 -9.33 -7.22 5.57
CA PHE A 168 -10.76 -7.00 5.31
C PHE A 168 -11.40 -6.30 6.52
N ALA A 169 -12.25 -5.31 6.26
CA ALA A 169 -13.11 -4.73 7.28
C ALA A 169 -14.09 -5.78 7.81
N SER A 170 -14.51 -5.66 9.08
CA SER A 170 -15.36 -6.67 9.74
C SER A 170 -16.74 -6.83 9.10
N ASP A 171 -17.24 -5.79 8.44
CA ASP A 171 -18.50 -5.76 7.68
C ASP A 171 -18.31 -6.12 6.20
N SER A 172 -17.07 -6.46 5.78
CA SER A 172 -16.80 -6.91 4.42
C SER A 172 -17.54 -8.23 4.14
N PRO A 173 -18.18 -8.38 2.96
CA PRO A 173 -18.77 -9.66 2.57
C PRO A 173 -17.74 -10.80 2.45
N HIS A 174 -16.44 -10.44 2.41
CA HIS A 174 -15.33 -11.37 2.29
C HIS A 174 -14.80 -11.85 3.65
N TYR A 175 -15.16 -11.21 4.76
CA TYR A 175 -14.53 -11.46 6.06
C TYR A 175 -14.65 -12.93 6.52
N GLN A 176 -15.84 -13.52 6.37
CA GLN A 176 -16.06 -14.92 6.76
C GLN A 176 -15.28 -15.89 5.87
N ARG A 177 -15.27 -15.67 4.55
CA ARG A 177 -14.51 -16.51 3.61
C ARG A 177 -13.00 -16.40 3.84
N ALA A 178 -12.51 -15.18 4.10
CA ALA A 178 -11.13 -14.92 4.48
C ALA A 178 -10.75 -15.74 5.72
N THR A 179 -11.59 -15.71 6.75
CA THR A 179 -11.37 -16.42 8.01
C THR A 179 -11.27 -17.94 7.82
N GLN A 180 -12.06 -18.51 6.90
CA GLN A 180 -12.04 -19.94 6.60
C GLN A 180 -10.77 -20.40 5.88
N LEU A 181 -10.22 -19.55 5.02
CA LEU A 181 -9.07 -19.88 4.16
C LEU A 181 -7.73 -19.47 4.76
N ALA A 182 -7.71 -18.46 5.62
CA ALA A 182 -6.50 -17.94 6.21
C ALA A 182 -5.84 -18.95 7.15
N THR A 183 -4.52 -19.06 7.05
CA THR A 183 -3.71 -19.85 7.99
C THR A 183 -3.46 -19.08 9.28
N ARG A 184 -3.55 -17.74 9.24
CA ARG A 184 -3.44 -16.87 10.42
C ARG A 184 -4.30 -15.63 10.27
N THR A 185 -4.91 -15.20 11.38
CA THR A 185 -5.76 -14.00 11.46
C THR A 185 -5.27 -13.11 12.60
N ILE A 186 -5.04 -11.83 12.30
CA ILE A 186 -4.64 -10.80 13.26
C ILE A 186 -5.71 -9.71 13.28
N PRO A 187 -6.52 -9.60 14.35
CA PRO A 187 -7.48 -8.51 14.49
C PRO A 187 -6.79 -7.14 14.53
N VAL A 188 -7.40 -6.16 13.87
CA VAL A 188 -7.01 -4.73 13.94
C VAL A 188 -8.28 -3.88 14.05
N ALA A 189 -8.15 -2.59 14.36
CA ALA A 189 -9.25 -1.68 14.70
C ALA A 189 -10.64 -2.04 14.13
N ASN A 190 -10.84 -1.92 12.81
CA ASN A 190 -12.13 -2.12 12.14
C ASN A 190 -12.21 -3.41 11.30
N GLY A 191 -11.34 -4.40 11.54
CA GLY A 191 -11.29 -5.61 10.73
C GLY A 191 -10.20 -6.57 11.15
N ALA A 192 -9.65 -7.31 10.20
CA ALA A 192 -8.54 -8.22 10.46
C ALA A 192 -7.61 -8.33 9.25
N ILE A 193 -6.34 -8.60 9.54
CA ILE A 193 -5.32 -8.99 8.57
C ILE A 193 -5.28 -10.52 8.54
N PHE A 194 -5.52 -11.07 7.37
CA PHE A 194 -5.50 -12.49 7.06
C PHE A 194 -4.21 -12.83 6.33
N THR A 195 -3.54 -13.90 6.76
CA THR A 195 -2.41 -14.49 6.04
C THR A 195 -2.86 -15.78 5.39
N PHE A 196 -2.56 -15.94 4.11
CA PHE A 196 -2.89 -17.13 3.34
C PHE A 196 -1.61 -17.94 3.09
N GLY A 197 -1.20 -18.78 4.03
CA GLY A 197 0.02 -19.59 3.85
C GLY A 197 1.30 -18.75 3.78
N THR A 198 2.11 -19.00 2.76
CA THR A 198 3.44 -18.39 2.53
C THR A 198 3.48 -17.65 1.19
N PRO A 199 4.52 -16.85 0.89
CA PRO A 199 4.70 -16.20 -0.41
C PRO A 199 4.55 -17.12 -1.63
N ASP A 200 4.84 -18.42 -1.48
CA ASP A 200 4.79 -19.40 -2.58
C ASP A 200 3.51 -20.25 -2.58
N THR A 201 2.78 -20.32 -1.46
CA THR A 201 1.61 -21.20 -1.30
C THR A 201 0.27 -20.46 -1.28
N TYR A 202 0.29 -19.16 -1.02
CA TYR A 202 -0.92 -18.34 -0.98
C TYR A 202 -1.78 -18.39 -2.24
N PRO A 203 -1.23 -18.46 -3.48
CA PRO A 203 -2.05 -18.50 -4.68
C PRO A 203 -2.92 -19.76 -4.73
N THR A 204 -2.40 -20.90 -4.29
CA THR A 204 -3.15 -22.16 -4.22
C THR A 204 -4.27 -22.11 -3.19
N ILE A 205 -4.07 -21.43 -2.06
CA ILE A 205 -5.11 -21.22 -1.05
C ILE A 205 -6.21 -20.33 -1.61
N LEU A 206 -5.83 -19.21 -2.24
CA LEU A 206 -6.78 -18.25 -2.80
C LEU A 206 -7.53 -18.78 -4.03
N ASN A 207 -7.00 -19.79 -4.75
CA ASN A 207 -7.75 -20.49 -5.80
C ASN A 207 -8.98 -21.24 -5.28
N GLN A 208 -9.08 -21.46 -3.96
CA GLN A 208 -10.26 -22.07 -3.36
C GLN A 208 -11.35 -21.05 -3.08
N TRP A 209 -11.08 -19.76 -3.22
CA TRP A 209 -11.97 -18.68 -2.79
C TRP A 209 -13.37 -18.75 -3.38
#